data_AF-A0A0Q9LEG1-F1
#
_entry.id   AF-A0A0Q9LEG1-F1
#
_cell.length_a   1.000
_cell.length_b   1.000
_cell.length_c   1.000
_cell.angle_alpha   90.00
_cell.angle_beta   90.00
_cell.angle_gamma   90.00
#
_symmetry.space_group_name_H-M   'P 1'
#
loop_
_entity.id
_entity.type
_entity.pdbx_description
1 polymer ?
#
loop_
_entity_poly.entity_id
_entity_poly.type
_entity_poly.pdbx_seq_one_letter_code
_entity_poly.pdbx_strand_id
1 'polypeptide(L)'
;MKPKIFIGCSPSSSLWAEFYQAQLSSSSEVTVINQGVLTASNHKLKMLKKHIEETDFALLIITHADYHDPLVYGNILVLIGLCIGELGHSRTFIVMSKNCELPEYLEGYNPLRIDDQQAVSGIAELAGPHLYPIKHSIGVHKNRFKQSDMKKNDAIRSFLFDALDSLSVSSVDYDRVLDKFHKTFDTNCGIIELQEVTAATLFELLEDGVTLQQFGRAGQVSNNHSFNVNDPTSYLAECYRGKDTNIYLGQAKDKEDGEFEYIYCIKLHPTIVSSIHFKTRTDIPARNHHQVMMELSERNAKLVSSLKSIVKGRIIYAEAHEESS
;
A
#
# COMPACT_ATOMS: atom_id res chain seq x y z
N MET A 1 -9.38 2.37 4.02
CA MET A 1 -8.18 2.94 4.68
C MET A 1 -8.47 4.34 5.22
N LYS A 2 -7.80 4.76 6.31
CA LYS A 2 -7.84 6.16 6.78
C LYS A 2 -6.96 7.03 5.88
N PRO A 3 -7.34 8.27 5.56
CA PRO A 3 -6.50 9.19 4.80
C PRO A 3 -5.24 9.55 5.61
N LYS A 4 -4.10 9.64 4.92
CA LYS A 4 -2.82 10.04 5.49
C LYS A 4 -2.66 11.55 5.43
N ILE A 5 -2.29 12.15 6.56
CA ILE A 5 -2.07 13.58 6.70
C ILE A 5 -0.65 13.82 7.18
N PHE A 6 0.07 14.67 6.45
CA PHE A 6 1.37 15.18 6.86
C PHE A 6 1.20 16.56 7.51
N ILE A 7 1.78 16.75 8.69
CA ILE A 7 1.79 18.05 9.38
C ILE A 7 3.21 18.62 9.33
N GLY A 8 3.36 19.75 8.65
CA GLY A 8 4.58 20.53 8.58
C GLY A 8 4.57 21.69 9.57
N CYS A 9 5.58 21.78 10.42
CA CYS A 9 5.73 22.88 11.37
C CYS A 9 7.21 23.06 11.75
N SER A 10 7.51 24.17 12.41
CA SER A 10 8.78 24.37 13.11
C SER A 10 8.81 23.63 14.46
N PRO A 11 9.98 23.53 15.12
CA PRO A 11 10.06 23.06 16.50
C PRO A 11 9.30 23.94 17.51
N SER A 12 9.25 25.26 17.31
CA SER A 12 8.51 26.20 18.16
C SER A 12 6.99 26.02 18.05
N SER A 13 6.51 25.48 16.92
CA SER A 13 5.10 25.26 16.63
C SER A 13 4.63 23.82 16.88
N SER A 14 5.46 22.99 17.54
CA SER A 14 5.17 21.57 17.78
C SER A 14 3.86 21.34 18.53
N LEU A 15 3.58 22.17 19.54
CA LEU A 15 2.38 22.02 20.36
C LEU A 15 1.07 22.18 19.53
N TRP A 16 1.09 23.07 18.53
CA TRP A 16 -0.03 23.22 17.59
C TRP A 16 -0.16 21.97 16.70
N ALA A 17 0.96 21.44 16.22
CA ALA A 17 0.97 20.23 15.39
C ALA A 17 0.45 19.01 16.16
N GLU A 18 0.88 18.84 17.41
CA GLU A 18 0.44 17.79 18.31
C GLU A 18 -1.06 17.89 18.63
N PHE A 19 -1.58 19.10 18.82
CA PHE A 19 -3.02 19.32 18.96
C PHE A 19 -3.79 18.81 17.72
N TYR A 20 -3.41 19.24 16.51
CA TYR A 20 -4.10 18.77 15.30
C TYR A 20 -3.95 17.27 15.09
N GLN A 21 -2.77 16.71 15.36
CA GLN A 21 -2.54 15.27 15.30
C GLN A 21 -3.50 14.51 16.23
N ALA A 22 -3.61 14.93 17.49
CA ALA A 22 -4.51 14.30 18.44
C ALA A 22 -5.97 14.37 17.97
N GLN A 23 -6.43 15.53 17.51
CA GLN A 23 -7.82 15.77 17.10
C GLN A 23 -8.24 15.11 15.78
N LEU A 24 -7.27 14.78 14.93
CA LEU A 24 -7.49 14.14 13.62
C LEU A 24 -7.21 12.62 13.64
N SER A 25 -6.57 12.09 14.68
CA SER A 25 -6.19 10.66 14.82
C SER A 25 -7.35 9.67 14.67
N SER A 26 -8.55 10.07 15.09
CA SER A 26 -9.75 9.22 14.98
C SER A 26 -10.17 9.00 13.53
N SER A 27 -10.00 10.00 12.66
CA SER A 27 -10.42 9.96 11.26
C SER A 27 -9.29 9.70 10.26
N SER A 28 -8.04 9.94 10.66
CA SER A 28 -6.90 10.02 9.75
C SER A 28 -5.63 9.44 10.38
N GLU A 29 -4.71 8.97 9.53
CA GLU A 29 -3.34 8.64 9.94
C GLU A 29 -2.49 9.90 9.83
N VAL A 30 -2.01 10.44 10.95
CA VAL A 30 -1.38 11.76 10.98
C VAL A 30 0.07 11.66 11.40
N THR A 31 0.98 12.19 10.59
CA THR A 31 2.43 12.23 10.87
C THR A 31 2.91 13.66 10.94
N VAL A 32 3.59 14.04 12.03
CA VAL A 32 4.22 15.37 12.17
C VAL A 32 5.66 15.29 11.68
N ILE A 33 6.16 16.35 11.03
CA ILE A 33 7.50 16.40 10.42
C ILE A 33 8.65 16.02 11.38
N ASN A 34 8.52 16.33 12.68
CA ASN A 34 9.52 16.01 13.69
C ASN A 34 9.47 14.55 14.19
N GLN A 35 8.48 13.75 13.76
CA GLN A 35 8.31 12.34 14.16
C GLN A 35 9.01 11.38 13.19
N GLY A 36 10.26 11.67 12.85
CA GLY A 36 11.08 10.76 12.03
C GLY A 36 10.89 10.87 10.52
N VAL A 37 10.21 11.91 10.00
CA VAL A 37 10.15 12.17 8.54
C VAL A 37 11.54 12.55 8.00
N LEU A 38 12.32 13.28 8.80
CA LEU A 38 13.68 13.72 8.49
C LEU A 38 14.70 12.97 9.37
N THR A 39 14.83 11.66 9.20
CA THR A 39 15.91 10.89 9.85
C THR A 39 17.30 11.39 9.42
N ALA A 40 18.35 11.03 10.17
CA ALA A 40 19.74 11.44 9.95
C ALA A 40 20.34 10.90 8.63
N SER A 41 19.81 11.38 7.52
CA SER A 41 20.21 11.08 6.15
C SER A 41 20.70 12.34 5.46
N ASN A 42 21.70 12.19 4.59
CA ASN A 42 22.26 13.28 3.79
C ASN A 42 21.29 13.79 2.69
N HIS A 43 20.11 13.19 2.55
CA HIS A 43 19.13 13.53 1.49
C HIS A 43 17.74 13.87 2.03
N LYS A 44 17.67 14.84 2.96
CA LYS A 44 16.42 15.30 3.61
C LYS A 44 15.30 15.65 2.62
N LEU A 45 15.59 16.38 1.54
CA LEU A 45 14.60 16.77 0.53
C LEU A 45 13.99 15.55 -0.20
N LYS A 46 14.79 14.54 -0.51
CA LYS A 46 14.32 13.31 -1.18
C LYS A 46 13.38 12.51 -0.29
N MET A 47 13.73 12.40 1.00
CA MET A 47 12.89 11.73 2.01
C MET A 47 11.56 12.46 2.19
N LEU A 48 11.62 13.79 2.30
CA LEU A 48 10.44 14.63 2.42
C LEU A 48 9.51 14.47 1.21
N LYS A 49 10.06 14.54 -0.01
CA LYS A 49 9.30 14.33 -1.25
C LYS A 49 8.61 12.97 -1.27
N LYS A 50 9.35 11.89 -0.99
CA LYS A 50 8.80 10.53 -0.95
C LYS A 50 7.68 10.39 0.09
N HIS A 51 7.82 11.05 1.24
CA HIS A 51 6.78 11.03 2.27
C HIS A 51 5.50 11.77 1.81
N ILE A 52 5.66 12.95 1.19
CA ILE A 52 4.54 13.73 0.65
C ILE A 52 3.86 12.97 -0.51
N GLU A 53 4.61 12.31 -1.40
CA GLU A 53 4.08 11.49 -2.50
C GLU A 53 3.10 10.42 -2.00
N GLU A 54 3.35 9.85 -0.82
CA GLU A 54 2.54 8.80 -0.20
C GLU A 54 1.42 9.32 0.72
N THR A 55 1.34 10.64 0.91
CA THR A 55 0.36 11.32 1.74
C THR A 55 -0.88 11.73 0.91
N ASP A 56 -2.04 11.87 1.57
CA ASP A 56 -3.29 12.28 0.93
C ASP A 56 -3.61 13.77 1.13
N PHE A 57 -3.17 14.35 2.25
CA PHE A 57 -3.35 15.75 2.62
C PHE A 57 -2.16 16.31 3.40
N ALA A 58 -1.91 17.62 3.32
CA ALA A 58 -0.93 18.30 4.15
C ALA A 58 -1.58 19.41 4.99
N LEU A 59 -1.05 19.64 6.19
CA LEU A 59 -1.38 20.78 7.05
C LEU A 59 -0.08 21.48 7.46
N LEU A 60 0.06 22.74 7.08
CA LEU A 60 1.27 23.53 7.34
C LEU A 60 0.93 24.58 8.39
N ILE A 61 1.74 24.68 9.43
CA ILE A 61 1.51 25.58 10.56
C ILE A 61 2.59 26.66 10.56
N ILE A 62 2.16 27.92 10.56
CA ILE A 62 3.01 29.11 10.65
C ILE A 62 2.55 29.93 11.85
N THR A 63 3.33 29.94 12.91
CA THR A 63 3.10 30.84 14.05
C THR A 63 3.72 32.22 13.81
N HIS A 64 3.36 33.18 14.65
CA HIS A 64 3.97 34.50 14.67
C HIS A 64 5.50 34.40 14.86
N ALA A 65 5.96 33.51 15.75
CA ALA A 65 7.39 33.27 15.95
C ALA A 65 8.07 32.75 14.67
N ASP A 66 7.43 31.80 13.97
CA ASP A 66 7.95 31.24 12.72
C ASP A 66 8.07 32.29 11.62
N TYR A 67 7.06 33.15 11.49
CA TYR A 67 7.02 34.19 10.47
C TYR A 67 8.13 35.23 10.63
N HIS A 68 8.47 35.58 11.88
CA HIS A 68 9.51 36.58 12.17
C HIS A 68 10.93 36.02 12.17
N ASP A 69 11.11 34.70 12.02
CA ASP A 69 12.38 34.07 11.75
C ASP A 69 12.49 33.76 10.23
N PRO A 70 13.28 34.52 9.45
CA PRO A 70 13.36 34.35 8.00
C PRO A 70 13.81 32.95 7.55
N LEU A 71 14.66 32.29 8.35
CA LEU A 71 15.14 30.95 8.02
C LEU A 71 14.04 29.92 8.24
N VAL A 72 13.34 30.00 9.36
CA VAL A 72 12.20 29.11 9.67
C VAL A 72 11.07 29.33 8.67
N TYR A 73 10.70 30.59 8.44
CA TYR A 73 9.66 30.95 7.48
C TYR A 73 9.99 30.45 6.07
N GLY A 74 11.22 30.69 5.60
CA GLY A 74 11.70 30.20 4.31
C GLY A 74 11.58 28.67 4.18
N ASN A 75 11.94 27.92 5.22
CA ASN A 75 11.80 26.45 5.23
C ASN A 75 10.34 26.01 5.15
N ILE A 76 9.42 26.68 5.86
CA ILE A 76 8.00 26.38 5.80
C ILE A 76 7.42 26.73 4.42
N LEU A 77 7.85 27.82 3.79
CA LEU A 77 7.44 28.16 2.42
C LEU A 77 7.89 27.11 1.39
N VAL A 78 9.12 26.58 1.51
CA VAL A 78 9.58 25.45 0.69
C VAL A 78 8.66 24.24 0.88
N LEU A 79 8.27 23.96 2.13
CA LEU A 79 7.39 22.85 2.45
C LEU A 79 5.98 23.03 1.88
N ILE A 80 5.43 24.25 1.95
CA ILE A 80 4.16 24.62 1.31
C ILE A 80 4.26 24.35 -0.20
N GLY A 81 5.30 24.86 -0.86
CA GLY A 81 5.50 24.67 -2.30
C GLY A 81 5.56 23.18 -2.69
N LEU A 82 6.27 22.36 -1.93
CA LEU A 82 6.33 20.91 -2.14
C LEU A 82 4.96 20.24 -1.98
N CYS A 83 4.21 20.60 -0.94
CA CYS A 83 2.89 20.03 -0.70
C CYS A 83 1.90 20.45 -1.80
N ILE A 84 1.91 21.71 -2.22
CA ILE A 84 1.07 22.19 -3.33
C ILE A 84 1.42 21.48 -4.63
N GLY A 85 2.71 21.33 -4.92
CA GLY A 85 3.17 20.67 -6.15
C GLY A 85 2.75 19.20 -6.23
N GLU A 86 2.81 18.47 -5.11
CA GLU A 86 2.50 17.04 -5.09
C GLU A 86 1.01 16.73 -4.81
N LEU A 87 0.36 17.49 -3.93
CA LEU A 87 -1.00 17.23 -3.47
C LEU A 87 -2.03 18.13 -4.14
N GLY A 88 -1.62 19.28 -4.67
CA GLY A 88 -2.52 20.31 -5.20
C GLY A 88 -3.17 21.16 -4.12
N HIS A 89 -3.92 22.17 -4.57
CA HIS A 89 -4.47 23.19 -3.69
C HIS A 89 -5.50 22.64 -2.69
N SER A 90 -6.47 21.85 -3.18
CA SER A 90 -7.58 21.34 -2.35
C SER A 90 -7.16 20.37 -1.25
N ARG A 91 -5.91 19.90 -1.26
CA ARG A 91 -5.37 18.92 -0.31
C ARG A 91 -4.29 19.49 0.61
N THR A 92 -3.98 20.77 0.49
CA THR A 92 -2.95 21.45 1.27
C THR A 92 -3.61 22.53 2.10
N PHE A 93 -3.61 22.36 3.42
CA PHE A 93 -4.16 23.32 4.37
C PHE A 93 -3.03 24.15 4.99
N ILE A 94 -3.30 25.42 5.25
CA ILE A 94 -2.37 26.31 5.95
C ILE A 94 -3.09 26.85 7.17
N VAL A 95 -2.48 26.69 8.34
CA VAL A 95 -2.84 27.38 9.58
C VAL A 95 -1.78 28.44 9.81
N MET A 96 -2.20 29.68 10.00
CA MET A 96 -1.30 30.83 10.10
C MET A 96 -1.76 31.79 11.18
N SER A 97 -0.82 32.43 11.88
CA SER A 97 -1.15 33.55 12.78
C SER A 97 -1.92 34.66 12.06
N LYS A 98 -2.86 35.31 12.76
CA LYS A 98 -3.74 36.37 12.21
C LYS A 98 -2.97 37.54 11.59
N ASN A 99 -1.81 37.89 12.17
CA ASN A 99 -1.04 39.07 11.77
C ASN A 99 0.06 38.75 10.74
N CYS A 100 0.11 37.53 10.24
CA CYS A 100 1.09 37.10 9.24
C CYS A 100 0.46 37.10 7.84
N GLU A 101 1.28 37.39 6.84
CA GLU A 101 0.86 37.45 5.43
C GLU A 101 1.56 36.34 4.66
N LEU A 102 0.81 35.63 3.80
CA LEU A 102 1.45 34.76 2.82
C LEU A 102 2.11 35.62 1.72
N PRO A 103 3.16 35.12 1.06
CA PRO A 103 3.73 35.80 -0.10
C PRO A 103 2.70 35.92 -1.24
N GLU A 104 2.82 36.97 -2.05
CA GLU A 104 1.88 37.30 -3.15
C GLU A 104 1.66 36.13 -4.14
N TYR A 105 2.67 35.30 -4.39
CA TYR A 105 2.52 34.13 -5.27
C TYR A 105 1.63 33.00 -4.68
N LEU A 106 1.25 33.10 -3.41
CA LEU A 106 0.24 32.26 -2.77
C LEU A 106 -1.10 33.00 -2.59
N GLU A 107 -1.31 34.13 -3.27
CA GLU A 107 -2.59 34.82 -3.28
C GLU A 107 -3.72 33.88 -3.74
N GLY A 108 -4.89 33.97 -3.09
CA GLY A 108 -6.01 33.05 -3.30
C GLY A 108 -6.01 31.84 -2.36
N TYR A 109 -4.89 31.53 -1.69
CA TYR A 109 -4.93 30.67 -0.51
C TYR A 109 -5.63 31.39 0.63
N ASN A 110 -6.51 30.67 1.33
CA ASN A 110 -7.21 31.18 2.51
C ASN A 110 -6.73 30.42 3.76
N PRO A 111 -5.67 30.89 4.45
CA PRO A 111 -5.20 30.27 5.67
C PRO A 111 -6.26 30.28 6.77
N LEU A 112 -6.29 29.20 7.55
CA LEU A 112 -7.02 29.11 8.79
C LEU A 112 -6.27 29.93 9.86
N ARG A 113 -6.91 30.96 10.42
CA ARG A 113 -6.22 31.99 11.20
C ARG A 113 -6.25 31.69 12.70
N ILE A 114 -5.07 31.59 13.33
CA ILE A 114 -4.90 31.44 14.78
C ILE A 114 -4.46 32.74 15.46
N ASP A 115 -4.85 32.92 16.71
CA ASP A 115 -4.40 34.01 17.59
C ASP A 115 -3.38 33.48 18.59
N ASP A 116 -2.12 33.37 18.18
CA ASP A 116 -1.05 32.71 18.92
C ASP A 116 -0.16 33.67 19.71
N GLN A 117 -0.50 34.96 19.73
CA GLN A 117 0.15 35.98 20.56
C GLN A 117 -0.40 36.02 21.99
N GLN A 118 -1.59 35.44 22.24
CA GLN A 118 -2.14 35.25 23.57
C GLN A 118 -1.48 34.05 24.25
N ALA A 119 -1.28 34.12 25.58
CA ALA A 119 -0.68 33.03 26.34
C ALA A 119 -1.41 31.70 26.06
N VAL A 120 -0.64 30.61 25.94
CA VAL A 120 -1.01 29.27 25.45
C VAL A 120 -2.22 28.60 26.18
N SER A 121 -2.82 29.25 27.18
CA SER A 121 -4.11 28.86 27.75
C SER A 121 -5.23 29.00 26.70
N GLY A 122 -5.56 27.90 26.02
CA GLY A 122 -6.73 27.86 25.12
C GLY A 122 -6.48 27.36 23.70
N ILE A 123 -5.42 26.59 23.40
CA ILE A 123 -5.20 26.03 22.05
C ILE A 123 -6.47 25.36 21.47
N ALA A 124 -7.23 24.64 22.30
CA ALA A 124 -8.48 24.01 21.86
C ALA A 124 -9.53 25.02 21.40
N GLU A 125 -9.63 26.18 22.06
CA GLU A 125 -10.56 27.26 21.69
C GLU A 125 -10.10 27.97 20.41
N LEU A 126 -8.78 28.16 20.26
CA LEU A 126 -8.18 28.87 19.13
C LEU A 126 -8.13 28.02 17.85
N ALA A 127 -7.80 26.73 17.96
CA ALA A 127 -7.62 25.82 16.82
C ALA A 127 -8.80 24.86 16.60
N GLY A 128 -9.67 24.66 17.59
CA GLY A 128 -10.84 23.78 17.48
C GLY A 128 -11.73 24.08 16.27
N PRO A 129 -12.07 25.36 15.98
CA PRO A 129 -12.88 25.72 14.82
C PRO A 129 -12.29 25.28 13.47
N HIS A 130 -10.96 25.16 13.36
CA HIS A 130 -10.25 24.74 12.15
C HIS A 130 -10.47 23.26 11.80
N LEU A 131 -10.86 22.45 12.79
CA LEU A 131 -11.09 21.02 12.57
C LEU A 131 -12.26 20.76 11.62
N TYR A 132 -13.29 21.61 11.63
CA TYR A 132 -14.45 21.45 10.74
C TYR A 132 -14.08 21.56 9.25
N PRO A 133 -13.51 22.69 8.76
CA PRO A 133 -13.16 22.81 7.34
C PRO A 133 -12.12 21.77 6.90
N ILE A 134 -11.17 21.42 7.76
CA ILE A 134 -10.18 20.36 7.48
C ILE A 134 -10.88 19.00 7.32
N LYS A 135 -11.69 18.57 8.29
CA LYS A 135 -12.41 17.28 8.24
C LYS A 135 -13.40 17.23 7.09
N HIS A 136 -14.07 18.34 6.79
CA HIS A 136 -14.99 18.43 5.66
C HIS A 136 -14.24 18.21 4.33
N SER A 137 -13.13 18.93 4.10
CA SER A 137 -12.33 18.76 2.88
C SER A 137 -11.76 17.35 2.75
N ILE A 138 -11.29 16.75 3.86
CA ILE A 138 -10.86 15.35 3.88
C ILE A 138 -12.00 14.41 3.46
N GLY A 139 -13.22 14.68 3.92
CA GLY A 139 -14.42 13.92 3.56
C GLY A 139 -14.77 14.01 2.07
N VAL A 140 -14.65 15.19 1.48
CA VAL A 140 -14.92 15.44 0.05
C VAL A 140 -13.84 14.84 -0.85
N HIS A 141 -12.58 14.93 -0.45
CA HIS A 141 -11.42 14.54 -1.27
C HIS A 141 -10.76 13.23 -0.81
N LYS A 142 -11.51 12.27 -0.25
CA LYS A 142 -10.94 11.06 0.38
C LYS A 142 -9.90 10.31 -0.45
N ASN A 143 -10.14 10.12 -1.75
CA ASN A 143 -9.29 9.29 -2.60
C ASN A 143 -8.34 10.15 -3.43
N ARG A 144 -7.03 9.88 -3.33
CA ARG A 144 -5.98 10.44 -4.20
C ARG A 144 -5.34 9.29 -4.96
N PHE A 145 -5.17 9.45 -6.28
CA PHE A 145 -4.32 8.55 -7.06
C PHE A 145 -2.86 8.99 -6.89
N LYS A 146 -2.05 8.09 -6.34
CA LYS A 146 -0.62 8.32 -6.08
C LYS A 146 0.21 7.88 -7.28
N GLN A 147 1.45 8.33 -7.36
CA GLN A 147 2.36 7.90 -8.42
C GLN A 147 2.65 6.39 -8.35
N SER A 148 2.67 5.83 -7.14
CA SER A 148 2.74 4.39 -6.89
C SER A 148 1.52 3.66 -7.46
N ASP A 149 0.31 4.22 -7.35
CA ASP A 149 -0.90 3.65 -7.95
C ASP A 149 -0.83 3.63 -9.47
N MET A 150 -0.27 4.67 -10.09
CA MET A 150 -0.08 4.73 -11.55
C MET A 150 0.87 3.65 -12.04
N LYS A 151 2.05 3.51 -11.43
CA LYS A 151 3.04 2.47 -11.76
C LYS A 151 2.43 1.07 -11.65
N LYS A 152 1.63 0.85 -10.61
CA LYS A 152 0.91 -0.41 -10.40
C LYS A 152 -0.12 -0.67 -11.50
N ASN A 153 -0.91 0.34 -11.89
CA ASN A 153 -1.87 0.20 -12.98
C ASN A 153 -1.18 -0.10 -14.33
N ASP A 154 -0.04 0.53 -14.60
CA ASP A 154 0.76 0.23 -15.81
C ASP A 154 1.30 -1.20 -15.78
N ALA A 155 1.80 -1.65 -14.64
CA ALA A 155 2.25 -3.04 -14.47
C ALA A 155 1.10 -4.04 -14.65
N ILE A 156 -0.08 -3.78 -14.06
CA ILE A 156 -1.28 -4.59 -14.26
C ILE A 156 -1.70 -4.61 -15.74
N ARG A 157 -1.64 -3.46 -16.42
CA ARG A 157 -1.96 -3.36 -17.85
C ARG A 157 -0.98 -4.17 -18.70
N SER A 158 0.32 -4.08 -18.40
CA SER A 158 1.34 -4.90 -19.06
C SER A 158 1.08 -6.39 -18.83
N PHE A 159 0.77 -6.79 -17.59
CA PHE A 159 0.41 -8.17 -17.26
C PHE A 159 -0.81 -8.65 -18.07
N LEU A 160 -1.86 -7.83 -18.18
CA LEU A 160 -3.04 -8.18 -18.95
C LEU A 160 -2.75 -8.37 -20.44
N PHE A 161 -1.95 -7.49 -21.05
CA PHE A 161 -1.54 -7.66 -22.44
C PHE A 161 -0.69 -8.91 -22.65
N ASP A 162 0.31 -9.14 -21.81
CA ASP A 162 1.15 -10.34 -21.88
C ASP A 162 0.32 -11.63 -21.70
N ALA A 163 -0.67 -11.60 -20.81
CA ALA A 163 -1.58 -12.72 -20.62
C ALA A 163 -2.47 -12.93 -21.85
N LEU A 164 -3.04 -11.89 -22.44
CA LEU A 164 -3.81 -12.00 -23.68
C LEU A 164 -2.95 -12.54 -24.84
N ASP A 165 -1.71 -12.09 -24.97
CA ASP A 165 -0.77 -12.63 -25.96
C ASP A 165 -0.52 -14.12 -25.72
N SER A 166 -0.34 -14.55 -24.47
CA SER A 166 -0.18 -15.97 -24.13
C SER A 166 -1.42 -16.83 -24.43
N LEU A 167 -2.62 -16.23 -24.39
CA LEU A 167 -3.89 -16.89 -24.72
C LEU A 167 -4.11 -17.01 -26.24
N SER A 168 -3.38 -16.26 -27.07
CA SER A 168 -3.48 -16.32 -28.53
C SER A 168 -2.80 -17.55 -29.15
N VAL A 169 -2.19 -18.39 -28.31
CA VAL A 169 -1.53 -19.66 -28.67
C VAL A 169 -2.50 -20.83 -28.39
N SER A 170 -2.40 -21.92 -29.15
CA SER A 170 -3.23 -23.15 -28.98
C SER A 170 -3.16 -23.77 -27.58
N SER A 171 -2.14 -23.41 -26.79
CA SER A 171 -2.01 -23.73 -25.37
C SER A 171 -1.46 -22.52 -24.64
N VAL A 172 -2.08 -22.15 -23.52
CA VAL A 172 -1.65 -21.02 -22.68
C VAL A 172 -0.31 -21.32 -22.02
N ASP A 173 0.67 -20.45 -22.19
CA ASP A 173 1.96 -20.51 -21.49
C ASP A 173 1.82 -19.95 -20.06
N TYR A 174 1.41 -20.80 -19.13
CA TYR A 174 1.21 -20.42 -17.72
C TYR A 174 2.51 -20.00 -17.02
N ASP A 175 3.66 -20.51 -17.43
CA ASP A 175 4.95 -20.11 -16.86
C ASP A 175 5.24 -18.65 -17.20
N ARG A 176 5.00 -18.23 -18.44
CA ARG A 176 5.13 -16.82 -18.85
C ARG A 176 4.11 -15.91 -18.15
N VAL A 177 2.86 -16.35 -18.02
CA VAL A 177 1.83 -15.58 -17.29
C VAL A 177 2.24 -15.41 -15.82
N LEU A 178 2.71 -16.47 -15.17
CA LEU A 178 3.18 -16.40 -13.78
C LEU A 178 4.45 -15.58 -13.62
N ASP A 179 5.34 -15.57 -14.62
CA ASP A 179 6.53 -14.72 -14.60
C ASP A 179 6.15 -13.24 -14.48
N LYS A 180 5.13 -12.81 -15.23
CA LYS A 180 4.62 -11.44 -15.15
C LYS A 180 3.79 -11.20 -13.90
N PHE A 181 2.98 -12.17 -13.49
CA PHE A 181 2.16 -12.07 -12.29
C PHE A 181 3.01 -11.84 -11.04
N HIS A 182 4.03 -12.67 -10.79
CA HIS A 182 4.82 -12.58 -9.56
C HIS A 182 5.67 -11.31 -9.51
N LYS A 183 6.20 -10.84 -10.65
CA LYS A 183 6.93 -9.56 -10.75
C LYS A 183 6.04 -8.33 -10.56
N THR A 184 4.74 -8.45 -10.84
CA THR A 184 3.75 -7.37 -10.69
C THR A 184 3.10 -7.36 -9.31
N PHE A 185 3.29 -8.42 -8.53
CA PHE A 185 2.66 -8.60 -7.23
C PHE A 185 3.18 -7.56 -6.23
N ASP A 186 2.25 -6.80 -5.63
CA ASP A 186 2.56 -5.74 -4.67
C ASP A 186 2.72 -6.34 -3.27
N THR A 187 3.96 -6.42 -2.79
CA THR A 187 4.32 -6.96 -1.48
C THR A 187 4.24 -5.92 -0.35
N ASN A 188 3.94 -4.66 -0.64
CA ASN A 188 3.90 -3.62 0.37
C ASN A 188 2.67 -3.80 1.28
N CYS A 189 2.88 -4.16 2.55
CA CYS A 189 1.80 -4.35 3.51
C CYS A 189 1.77 -3.28 4.62
N GLY A 190 2.59 -2.22 4.54
CA GLY A 190 2.58 -1.06 5.46
C GLY A 190 2.94 -1.35 6.93
N ILE A 191 2.98 -2.62 7.33
CA ILE A 191 3.19 -3.12 8.69
C ILE A 191 4.56 -3.80 8.79
N ILE A 192 4.99 -4.45 7.70
CA ILE A 192 6.24 -5.22 7.62
C ILE A 192 6.85 -4.99 6.24
N GLU A 193 8.17 -4.94 6.18
CA GLU A 193 8.91 -4.84 4.92
C GLU A 193 9.10 -6.26 4.35
N LEU A 194 8.15 -6.69 3.51
CA LEU A 194 8.32 -7.89 2.69
C LEU A 194 9.32 -7.57 1.56
N GLN A 195 10.29 -8.45 1.33
CA GLN A 195 11.18 -8.33 0.17
C GLN A 195 10.43 -8.72 -1.13
N GLU A 196 11.18 -8.88 -2.22
CA GLU A 196 10.65 -9.32 -3.50
C GLU A 196 10.00 -10.70 -3.44
N VAL A 197 9.03 -10.89 -4.33
CA VAL A 197 8.44 -12.21 -4.58
C VAL A 197 9.50 -13.08 -5.23
N THR A 198 9.85 -14.19 -4.58
CA THR A 198 10.88 -15.11 -5.08
C THR A 198 10.33 -16.14 -6.05
N ALA A 199 9.04 -16.44 -5.93
CA ALA A 199 8.40 -17.52 -6.67
C ALA A 199 6.88 -17.41 -6.70
N ALA A 200 6.27 -17.92 -7.78
CA ALA A 200 4.84 -18.19 -7.85
C ALA A 200 4.58 -19.53 -8.55
N THR A 201 3.60 -20.28 -8.07
CA THR A 201 3.25 -21.60 -8.60
C THR A 201 1.74 -21.76 -8.75
N LEU A 202 1.31 -22.54 -9.74
CA LEU A 202 -0.07 -22.99 -9.92
C LEU A 202 -0.15 -24.50 -9.76
N PHE A 203 -1.16 -24.93 -9.02
CA PHE A 203 -1.48 -26.33 -8.75
C PHE A 203 -2.91 -26.64 -9.15
N GLU A 204 -3.12 -27.81 -9.74
CA GLU A 204 -4.42 -28.32 -10.15
C GLU A 204 -4.72 -29.64 -9.45
N LEU A 205 -5.97 -29.79 -9.00
CA LEU A 205 -6.46 -31.04 -8.45
C LEU A 205 -6.64 -32.06 -9.57
N LEU A 206 -5.98 -33.20 -9.43
CA LEU A 206 -6.13 -34.34 -10.33
C LEU A 206 -7.49 -35.02 -10.15
N GLU A 207 -7.86 -35.87 -11.11
CA GLU A 207 -9.10 -36.66 -11.09
C GLU A 207 -9.24 -37.57 -9.87
N ASP A 208 -8.12 -37.94 -9.24
CA ASP A 208 -8.12 -38.72 -8.00
C ASP A 208 -8.76 -37.98 -6.81
N GLY A 209 -9.02 -36.66 -6.96
CA GLY A 209 -9.68 -35.81 -5.99
C GLY A 209 -8.84 -35.53 -4.74
N VAL A 210 -7.57 -35.99 -4.70
CA VAL A 210 -6.72 -35.90 -3.51
C VAL A 210 -5.33 -35.32 -3.78
N THR A 211 -4.91 -35.23 -5.04
CA THR A 211 -3.57 -34.78 -5.41
C THR A 211 -3.62 -33.41 -6.11
N LEU A 212 -2.90 -32.43 -5.56
CA LEU A 212 -2.63 -31.14 -6.18
C LEU A 212 -1.29 -31.21 -6.94
N GLN A 213 -1.33 -31.16 -8.26
CA GLN A 213 -0.16 -31.26 -9.13
C GLN A 213 0.22 -29.89 -9.69
N GLN A 214 1.52 -29.56 -9.62
CA GLN A 214 2.06 -28.34 -10.24
C GLN A 214 1.89 -28.39 -11.76
N PHE A 215 1.36 -27.31 -12.35
CA PHE A 215 1.23 -27.17 -13.81
C PHE A 215 1.72 -25.82 -14.36
N GLY A 216 2.07 -24.86 -13.49
CA GLY A 216 2.67 -23.59 -13.89
C GLY A 216 3.57 -23.04 -12.79
N ARG A 217 4.64 -22.35 -13.16
CA ARG A 217 5.61 -21.80 -12.22
C ARG A 217 6.33 -20.56 -12.74
N ALA A 218 6.87 -19.78 -11.80
CA ALA A 218 7.83 -18.73 -12.07
C ALA A 218 8.74 -18.48 -10.86
N GLY A 219 9.94 -17.97 -11.13
CA GLY A 219 10.94 -17.68 -10.09
C GLY A 219 11.68 -18.92 -9.59
N GLN A 220 12.11 -18.88 -8.33
CA GLN A 220 12.95 -19.89 -7.70
C GLN A 220 12.14 -21.12 -7.21
N VAL A 221 11.55 -21.88 -8.15
CA VAL A 221 10.77 -23.10 -7.84
C VAL A 221 11.24 -24.30 -8.65
N SER A 222 11.43 -25.43 -7.97
CA SER A 222 11.66 -26.73 -8.59
C SER A 222 10.44 -27.27 -9.36
N ASN A 223 10.69 -28.30 -10.17
CA ASN A 223 9.69 -28.97 -10.99
C ASN A 223 8.97 -30.09 -10.28
N ASN A 224 7.79 -30.44 -10.79
CA ASN A 224 7.01 -31.62 -10.45
C ASN A 224 6.58 -31.68 -8.98
N HIS A 225 6.31 -30.53 -8.36
CA HIS A 225 5.74 -30.51 -7.01
C HIS A 225 4.33 -31.10 -6.99
N SER A 226 4.06 -31.90 -5.96
CA SER A 226 2.76 -32.53 -5.75
C SER A 226 2.43 -32.54 -4.26
N PHE A 227 1.18 -32.28 -3.91
CA PHE A 227 0.71 -32.22 -2.53
C PHE A 227 -0.58 -33.00 -2.35
N ASN A 228 -0.70 -33.71 -1.24
CA ASN A 228 -1.97 -34.35 -0.87
C ASN A 228 -2.89 -33.35 -0.17
N VAL A 229 -4.14 -33.21 -0.62
CA VAL A 229 -5.13 -32.28 -0.03
C VAL A 229 -5.49 -32.58 1.42
N ASN A 230 -5.20 -33.80 1.89
CA ASN A 230 -5.43 -34.20 3.27
C ASN A 230 -4.24 -33.92 4.18
N ASP A 231 -3.08 -33.55 3.65
CA ASP A 231 -1.90 -33.20 4.44
C ASP A 231 -2.22 -32.02 5.39
N PRO A 232 -2.19 -32.23 6.72
CA PRO A 232 -2.48 -31.16 7.68
C PRO A 232 -1.34 -30.16 7.81
N THR A 233 -0.16 -30.45 7.25
CA THR A 233 1.03 -29.60 7.33
C THR A 233 1.25 -28.74 6.09
N SER A 234 0.47 -28.99 5.03
CA SER A 234 0.56 -28.24 3.78
C SER A 234 -0.40 -27.06 3.78
N TYR A 235 0.16 -25.84 3.72
CA TYR A 235 -0.60 -24.61 3.58
C TYR A 235 -1.42 -24.56 2.27
N LEU A 236 -0.92 -25.21 1.21
CA LEU A 236 -1.65 -25.37 -0.05
C LEU A 236 -2.89 -26.27 0.13
N ALA A 237 -2.74 -27.39 0.84
CA ALA A 237 -3.84 -28.30 1.15
C ALA A 237 -4.89 -27.65 2.06
N GLU A 238 -4.44 -26.87 3.06
CA GLU A 238 -5.32 -26.06 3.90
C GLU A 238 -6.09 -24.99 3.08
N CYS A 239 -5.38 -24.22 2.24
CA CYS A 239 -5.98 -23.22 1.36
C CYS A 239 -7.04 -23.83 0.42
N TYR A 240 -6.76 -25.02 -0.13
CA TYR A 240 -7.70 -25.78 -0.95
C TYR A 240 -8.98 -26.16 -0.19
N ARG A 241 -8.84 -26.73 1.03
CA ARG A 241 -9.94 -27.26 1.84
C ARG A 241 -10.90 -26.19 2.35
N GLY A 242 -10.45 -24.95 2.55
CA GLY A 242 -11.33 -23.91 3.05
C GLY A 242 -12.47 -23.58 2.07
N LYS A 243 -13.60 -23.11 2.62
CA LYS A 243 -14.87 -22.97 1.88
C LYS A 243 -15.08 -21.59 1.26
N ASP A 244 -14.35 -20.56 1.69
CA ASP A 244 -14.43 -19.20 1.16
C ASP A 244 -13.18 -18.87 0.30
N THR A 245 -12.99 -17.61 -0.10
CA THR A 245 -11.70 -17.13 -0.64
C THR A 245 -10.62 -17.26 0.44
N ASN A 246 -10.04 -18.46 0.57
CA ASN A 246 -9.00 -18.69 1.55
C ASN A 246 -7.69 -18.22 0.95
N ILE A 247 -7.19 -17.19 1.57
CA ILE A 247 -5.80 -16.85 1.47
C ILE A 247 -5.16 -17.38 2.74
N TYR A 248 -3.97 -17.96 2.62
CA TYR A 248 -3.24 -18.48 3.77
C TYR A 248 -1.81 -17.95 3.74
N LEU A 249 -1.32 -17.47 4.88
CA LEU A 249 0.06 -17.04 5.05
C LEU A 249 0.77 -17.99 6.02
N GLY A 250 1.83 -18.66 5.56
CA GLY A 250 2.61 -19.59 6.39
C GLY A 250 4.10 -19.43 6.24
N GLN A 251 4.87 -19.80 7.25
CA GLN A 251 6.33 -19.82 7.21
C GLN A 251 6.84 -21.18 6.69
N ALA A 252 7.76 -21.17 5.73
CA ALA A 252 8.43 -22.38 5.25
C ALA A 252 9.52 -22.85 6.24
N LYS A 253 9.71 -24.17 6.38
CA LYS A 253 10.54 -24.79 7.43
C LYS A 253 12.06 -24.74 7.21
N ASP A 254 12.55 -24.29 6.05
CA ASP A 254 13.98 -24.24 5.74
C ASP A 254 14.41 -22.91 5.12
N LYS A 255 15.50 -22.32 5.64
CA LYS A 255 16.75 -22.03 4.90
C LYS A 255 17.81 -21.35 5.78
N GLU A 256 19.04 -21.76 5.54
CA GLU A 256 20.27 -21.62 6.33
C GLU A 256 20.84 -20.19 6.47
N ASP A 257 20.14 -19.15 5.97
CA ASP A 257 20.71 -17.81 5.74
C ASP A 257 20.16 -16.68 6.64
N GLY A 258 19.39 -17.00 7.69
CA GLY A 258 18.85 -15.98 8.60
C GLY A 258 17.75 -15.09 7.98
N GLU A 259 17.21 -15.47 6.82
CA GLU A 259 16.00 -14.91 6.23
C GLU A 259 14.83 -15.88 6.39
N PHE A 260 13.62 -15.35 6.58
CA PHE A 260 12.40 -16.14 6.70
C PHE A 260 11.65 -16.17 5.36
N GLU A 261 11.20 -17.35 4.96
CA GLU A 261 10.37 -17.53 3.77
C GLU A 261 8.90 -17.70 4.17
N TYR A 262 8.04 -16.94 3.52
CA TYR A 262 6.60 -16.96 3.74
C TYR A 262 5.85 -17.28 2.45
N ILE A 263 4.79 -18.07 2.58
CA ILE A 263 3.99 -18.58 1.48
C ILE A 263 2.57 -18.03 1.61
N TYR A 264 2.14 -17.29 0.60
CA TYR A 264 0.80 -16.77 0.42
C TYR A 264 0.04 -17.61 -0.60
N CYS A 265 -0.92 -18.41 -0.12
CA CYS A 265 -1.72 -19.29 -0.96
C CYS A 265 -3.01 -18.59 -1.38
N ILE A 266 -3.49 -18.84 -2.60
CA ILE A 266 -4.72 -18.24 -3.15
C ILE A 266 -5.52 -19.31 -3.87
N LYS A 267 -6.77 -19.51 -3.47
CA LYS A 267 -7.72 -20.32 -4.24
C LYS A 267 -8.23 -19.54 -5.46
N LEU A 268 -7.89 -20.00 -6.67
CA LEU A 268 -8.24 -19.35 -7.93
C LEU A 268 -9.48 -19.96 -8.58
N HIS A 269 -9.65 -21.28 -8.44
CA HIS A 269 -10.76 -22.09 -8.92
C HIS A 269 -11.04 -23.23 -7.91
N PRO A 270 -12.21 -23.89 -7.90
CA PRO A 270 -12.43 -25.10 -7.08
C PRO A 270 -11.35 -26.18 -7.22
N THR A 271 -10.72 -26.28 -8.38
CA THR A 271 -9.63 -27.23 -8.66
C THR A 271 -8.24 -26.59 -8.73
N ILE A 272 -8.11 -25.27 -8.69
CA ILE A 272 -6.84 -24.57 -8.93
C ILE A 272 -6.47 -23.67 -7.75
N VAL A 273 -5.26 -23.86 -7.23
CA VAL A 273 -4.68 -23.07 -6.15
C VAL A 273 -3.33 -22.53 -6.59
N SER A 274 -2.99 -21.31 -6.17
CA SER A 274 -1.67 -20.72 -6.38
C SER A 274 -0.92 -20.55 -5.07
N SER A 275 0.41 -20.68 -5.10
CA SER A 275 1.30 -20.19 -4.04
C SER A 275 2.15 -19.02 -4.54
N ILE A 276 2.40 -18.07 -3.66
CA ILE A 276 3.34 -16.95 -3.86
C ILE A 276 4.31 -16.95 -2.70
N HIS A 277 5.60 -16.96 -2.99
CA HIS A 277 6.66 -17.04 -2.00
C HIS A 277 7.37 -15.70 -1.90
N PHE A 278 7.66 -15.27 -0.67
CA PHE A 278 8.44 -14.07 -0.42
C PHE A 278 9.39 -14.28 0.75
N LYS A 279 10.49 -13.54 0.70
CA LYS A 279 11.49 -13.52 1.76
C LYS A 279 11.34 -12.28 2.63
N THR A 280 11.73 -12.39 3.88
CA THR A 280 11.82 -11.28 4.82
C THR A 280 13.02 -11.46 5.73
N ARG A 281 13.66 -10.36 6.12
CA ARG A 281 14.75 -10.38 7.10
C ARG A 281 14.25 -10.48 8.53
N THR A 282 12.98 -10.15 8.74
CA THR A 282 12.35 -10.12 10.06
C THR A 282 11.18 -11.07 10.08
N ASP A 283 11.13 -11.90 11.12
CA ASP A 283 10.00 -12.78 11.36
C ASP A 283 8.70 -11.98 11.46
N ILE A 284 7.64 -12.48 10.83
CA ILE A 284 6.30 -11.92 10.89
C ILE A 284 5.62 -12.57 12.10
N PRO A 285 5.34 -11.83 13.18
CA PRO A 285 4.68 -12.42 14.34
C PRO A 285 3.31 -12.98 13.94
N ALA A 286 2.95 -14.18 14.43
CA ALA A 286 1.67 -14.84 14.11
C ALA A 286 0.44 -13.93 14.26
N ARG A 287 0.43 -13.05 15.28
CA ARG A 287 -0.62 -12.05 15.51
C ARG A 287 -0.83 -11.06 14.35
N ASN A 288 0.19 -10.86 13.51
CA ASN A 288 0.14 -9.94 12.37
C ASN A 288 -0.22 -10.67 11.05
N HIS A 289 -0.23 -12.00 11.01
CA HIS A 289 -0.45 -12.78 9.77
C HIS A 289 -1.78 -12.42 9.11
N HIS A 290 -2.84 -12.30 9.92
CA HIS A 290 -4.17 -11.95 9.41
C HIS A 290 -4.19 -10.55 8.76
N GLN A 291 -3.55 -9.57 9.39
CA GLN A 291 -3.51 -8.21 8.87
C GLN A 291 -2.68 -8.12 7.57
N VAL A 292 -1.51 -8.78 7.53
CA VAL A 292 -0.68 -8.87 6.33
C VAL A 292 -1.45 -9.54 5.18
N MET A 293 -2.15 -10.63 5.47
CA MET A 293 -2.99 -11.31 4.48
C MET A 293 -4.06 -10.37 3.89
N MET A 294 -4.76 -9.61 4.74
CA MET A 294 -5.80 -8.67 4.30
C MET A 294 -5.23 -7.57 3.41
N GLU A 295 -4.07 -7.00 3.79
CA GLU A 295 -3.37 -5.98 2.98
C GLU A 295 -2.92 -6.52 1.62
N LEU A 296 -2.28 -7.71 1.59
CA LEU A 296 -1.87 -8.35 0.34
C LEU A 296 -3.07 -8.65 -0.56
N SER A 297 -4.19 -9.09 0.03
CA SER A 297 -5.44 -9.37 -0.68
C SER A 297 -6.03 -8.10 -1.30
N GLU A 298 -6.20 -7.04 -0.52
CA GLU A 298 -6.79 -5.78 -0.97
C GLU A 298 -5.94 -5.15 -2.09
N ARG A 299 -4.63 -5.13 -1.91
CA ARG A 299 -3.69 -4.54 -2.87
C ARG A 299 -3.63 -5.32 -4.17
N ASN A 300 -3.67 -6.65 -4.12
CA ASN A 300 -3.52 -7.47 -5.32
C ASN A 300 -4.86 -7.95 -5.90
N ALA A 301 -6.00 -7.49 -5.37
CA ALA A 301 -7.33 -7.95 -5.76
C ALA A 301 -7.56 -7.94 -7.29
N LYS A 302 -7.16 -6.86 -7.97
CA LYS A 302 -7.29 -6.74 -9.43
C LYS A 302 -6.38 -7.74 -10.17
N LEU A 303 -5.13 -7.85 -9.76
CA LEU A 303 -4.15 -8.76 -10.37
C LEU A 303 -4.58 -10.22 -10.20
N VAL A 304 -5.01 -10.59 -8.99
CA VAL A 304 -5.55 -11.93 -8.67
C VAL A 304 -6.84 -12.20 -9.45
N SER A 305 -7.75 -11.23 -9.57
CA SER A 305 -8.97 -11.38 -10.38
C SER A 305 -8.63 -11.66 -11.85
N SER A 306 -7.62 -11.00 -12.40
CA SER A 306 -7.18 -11.26 -13.78
C SER A 306 -6.61 -12.67 -13.93
N LEU A 307 -5.77 -13.14 -12.98
CA LEU A 307 -5.26 -14.51 -12.98
C LEU A 307 -6.41 -15.54 -12.86
N LYS A 308 -7.40 -15.29 -12.01
CA LYS A 308 -8.62 -16.12 -11.89
C LYS A 308 -9.34 -16.26 -13.23
N SER A 309 -9.51 -15.18 -13.98
CA SER A 309 -10.14 -15.22 -15.31
C SER A 309 -9.34 -16.05 -16.30
N ILE A 310 -8.01 -15.92 -16.30
CA ILE A 310 -7.10 -16.68 -17.19
C ILE A 310 -7.20 -18.18 -16.89
N VAL A 311 -7.14 -18.59 -15.62
CA VAL A 311 -7.23 -20.02 -15.27
C VAL A 311 -8.64 -20.58 -15.46
N LYS A 312 -9.69 -19.77 -15.30
CA LYS A 312 -11.07 -20.19 -15.59
C LYS A 312 -11.27 -20.48 -17.08
N GLY A 313 -10.64 -19.69 -17.96
CA GLY A 313 -10.65 -19.94 -19.41
C GLY A 313 -10.11 -21.33 -19.77
N ARG A 314 -9.13 -21.84 -19.02
CA ARG A 314 -8.59 -23.19 -19.18
C ARG A 314 -9.66 -24.27 -19.02
N ILE A 315 -10.45 -24.15 -17.95
CA ILE A 315 -11.47 -25.14 -17.57
C ILE A 315 -12.57 -25.19 -18.63
N ILE A 316 -13.06 -24.02 -19.05
CA ILE A 316 -14.10 -23.92 -20.09
C ILE A 316 -13.61 -24.51 -21.42
N TYR A 317 -12.35 -24.28 -21.80
CA TYR A 317 -11.78 -24.85 -23.01
C TYR A 317 -11.64 -26.37 -22.93
N ALA A 318 -11.20 -26.91 -21.79
CA ALA A 318 -11.09 -28.34 -21.56
C ALA A 318 -12.47 -29.04 -21.63
N GLU A 319 -13.48 -28.51 -20.93
CA GLU A 319 -14.86 -29.02 -20.94
C GLU A 319 -15.46 -29.03 -22.37
N ALA A 320 -15.27 -27.96 -23.14
CA ALA A 320 -15.79 -27.87 -24.52
C ALA A 320 -15.13 -28.86 -25.50
N HIS A 321 -13.87 -29.24 -25.28
CA HIS A 321 -13.17 -30.21 -26.12
C HIS A 321 -13.47 -31.66 -25.74
N GLU A 322 -13.78 -31.93 -24.47
CA GLU A 322 -14.28 -33.23 -24.00
C GLU A 322 -15.70 -33.52 -24.52
N GLU A 323 -16.59 -32.52 -24.58
CA GLU A 323 -17.94 -32.69 -25.16
C GLU A 323 -17.94 -32.87 -26.69
N SER A 324 -16.84 -32.52 -27.37
CA SER A 324 -16.69 -32.60 -28.83
C SER A 324 -15.97 -33.87 -29.31
N SER A 325 -15.53 -34.73 -28.38
CA SER A 325 -14.75 -35.96 -28.63
C SER A 325 -15.56 -37.22 -28.33
#